data_AF-A0A6J4M1N9-F1
#
_entry.id   AF-A0A6J4M1N9-F1
#
_cell.length_a   1.000
_cell.length_b   1.000
_cell.length_c   1.000
_cell.angle_alpha   90.00
_cell.angle_beta   90.00
_cell.angle_gamma   90.00
#
_symmetry.space_group_name_H-M   'P 1'
#
loop_
_entity.id
_entity.type
_entity.pdbx_description
1 polymer ?
#
loop_
_entity_poly.entity_id
_entity_poly.type
_entity_poly.pdbx_seq_one_letter_code
_entity_poly.pdbx_strand_id
1 'polypeptide(L)'
;MALPEVLFWSRAGVIFRDRRAGPRRASPPQPVEPIVSRESGQVQVTAAPRRAFLGRLAASIVALGATGRPAAAAGHASGGSPVADDTWTARLTGKHKAVFDAPEVSGGVVVANAWVFLHSYTTARSLRDADLSAVVVIRHAAIPLVLDDAMWAKYDVGRHAKLKDPATKKWARRNVFWKAAVGDDANAAYTLDALRARGVILLGCELAVKRMIGSIAKRTDQPPAAVGEELRAHLIPGLELAPSGIYAVTRAQEVGCSYVRST
;
A
#
# COMPACT_ATOMS: atom_id res chain seq x y z
N MET A 1 -28.26 24.74 -9.05
CA MET A 1 -28.06 24.15 -7.71
C MET A 1 -26.63 24.46 -7.31
N ALA A 2 -26.44 25.35 -6.35
CA ALA A 2 -25.15 25.95 -6.02
C ALA A 2 -24.25 24.96 -5.25
N LEU A 3 -22.96 24.95 -5.57
CA LEU A 3 -21.92 24.12 -4.94
C LEU A 3 -21.55 24.69 -3.56
N PRO A 4 -21.20 23.87 -2.56
CA PRO A 4 -20.62 24.38 -1.31
C PRO A 4 -19.14 24.71 -1.51
N GLU A 5 -18.74 25.92 -1.08
CA GLU A 5 -17.35 26.37 -0.99
C GLU A 5 -16.52 25.43 -0.12
N VAL A 6 -15.51 24.79 -0.71
CA VAL A 6 -14.48 24.06 0.03
C VAL A 6 -13.37 25.06 0.35
N LEU A 7 -13.30 25.46 1.61
CA LEU A 7 -12.26 26.32 2.19
C LEU A 7 -10.86 25.73 1.98
N PHE A 8 -10.16 26.19 0.96
CA PHE A 8 -8.71 26.04 0.82
C PHE A 8 -8.01 26.97 1.82
N TRP A 9 -7.39 26.40 2.86
CA TRP A 9 -6.43 27.13 3.67
C TRP A 9 -5.13 27.29 2.88
N SER A 10 -4.98 28.41 2.17
CA SER A 10 -3.69 28.88 1.66
C SER A 10 -3.16 29.98 2.57
N ARG A 11 -2.06 29.70 3.28
CA ARG A 11 -1.21 30.73 3.88
C ARG A 11 -0.51 31.48 2.75
N ALA A 12 -1.09 32.58 2.29
CA ALA A 12 -0.44 33.49 1.37
C ALA A 12 0.58 34.36 2.12
N GLY A 13 1.86 34.03 1.96
CA GLY A 13 2.96 34.98 2.16
C GLY A 13 3.06 35.87 0.92
N VAL A 14 2.94 37.18 1.13
CA VAL A 14 3.10 38.21 0.10
C VAL A 14 4.56 38.26 -0.33
N ILE A 15 4.84 38.08 -1.63
CA ILE A 15 6.15 38.39 -2.24
C ILE A 15 5.96 39.55 -3.22
N PHE A 16 6.55 40.69 -2.90
CA PHE A 16 6.69 41.84 -3.79
C PHE A 16 7.54 41.45 -5.01
N ARG A 17 7.04 41.72 -6.22
CA ARG A 17 7.75 41.48 -7.48
C ARG A 17 8.24 42.82 -8.03
N ASP A 18 9.54 43.07 -7.96
CA ASP A 18 10.18 44.20 -8.62
C ASP A 18 10.15 43.99 -10.15
N ARG A 19 9.53 44.92 -10.86
CA ARG A 19 9.51 44.98 -12.33
C ARG A 19 10.66 45.86 -12.79
N ARG A 20 11.85 45.29 -12.97
CA ARG A 20 12.88 45.78 -13.92
C ARG A 20 14.05 44.78 -14.06
N ALA A 21 13.86 43.72 -14.84
CA ALA A 21 14.96 42.96 -15.45
C ALA A 21 14.42 42.13 -16.62
N GLY A 22 14.93 42.38 -17.83
CA GLY A 22 14.63 41.57 -19.02
C GLY A 22 15.24 40.16 -18.94
N PRO A 23 14.83 39.23 -19.82
CA PRO A 23 15.23 37.83 -19.72
C PRO A 23 16.71 37.65 -20.08
N ARG A 24 17.54 37.27 -19.11
CA ARG A 24 18.88 36.73 -19.39
C ARG A 24 18.72 35.30 -19.88
N ARG A 25 19.17 35.01 -21.11
CA ARG A 25 19.32 33.64 -21.61
C ARG A 25 20.28 32.88 -20.69
N ALA A 26 19.81 31.80 -20.08
CA ALA A 26 20.68 30.83 -19.43
C ALA A 26 21.41 30.01 -20.51
N SER A 27 22.73 29.96 -20.46
CA SER A 27 23.52 29.04 -21.29
C SER A 27 23.28 27.59 -20.86
N PRO A 28 23.24 26.62 -21.79
CA PRO A 28 23.07 25.22 -21.43
C PRO A 28 24.29 24.71 -20.63
N PRO A 29 24.09 23.78 -19.67
CA PRO A 29 25.19 23.14 -18.97
C PRO A 29 26.05 22.33 -19.95
N GLN A 30 27.37 22.52 -19.88
CA GLN A 30 28.33 21.76 -20.69
C GLN A 30 28.37 20.29 -20.21
N PRO A 31 28.54 19.32 -21.12
CA PRO A 31 28.72 17.91 -20.73
C PRO A 31 30.00 17.76 -19.92
N VAL A 32 29.90 17.13 -18.74
CA VAL A 32 31.06 16.73 -17.96
C VAL A 32 31.55 15.42 -18.58
N GLU A 33 32.69 15.45 -19.27
CA GLU A 33 33.35 14.23 -19.74
C GLU A 33 33.86 13.42 -18.54
N PRO A 34 33.65 12.09 -18.50
CA PRO A 34 34.21 11.26 -17.44
C PRO A 34 35.73 11.19 -17.57
N ILE A 35 36.43 11.59 -16.50
CA ILE A 35 37.86 11.34 -16.34
C ILE A 35 38.05 9.81 -16.22
N VAL A 36 38.51 9.19 -17.31
CA VAL A 36 38.95 7.79 -17.31
C VAL A 36 40.37 7.74 -16.75
N SER A 37 40.48 7.57 -15.43
CA SER A 37 41.73 7.11 -14.83
C SER A 37 41.87 5.62 -15.15
N ARG A 38 42.80 5.31 -16.05
CA ARG A 38 43.17 3.95 -16.45
C ARG A 38 44.01 3.33 -15.34
N GLU A 39 43.35 2.65 -14.40
CA GLU A 39 44.01 1.80 -13.42
C GLU A 39 43.84 0.34 -13.83
N SER A 40 44.94 -0.26 -14.26
CA SER A 40 45.08 -1.67 -14.60
C SER A 40 44.94 -2.53 -13.35
N GLY A 41 43.74 -3.08 -13.14
CA GLY A 41 43.48 -4.13 -12.16
C GLY A 41 42.39 -5.06 -12.68
N GLN A 42 42.79 -6.24 -13.17
CA GLN A 42 41.84 -7.31 -13.53
C GLN A 42 41.11 -7.77 -12.26
N VAL A 43 39.85 -7.36 -12.11
CA VAL A 43 38.95 -8.00 -11.13
C VAL A 43 38.45 -9.30 -11.74
N GLN A 44 39.09 -10.39 -11.38
CA GLN A 44 38.62 -11.75 -11.64
C GLN A 44 37.36 -12.01 -10.80
N VAL A 45 36.17 -11.86 -11.39
CA VAL A 45 34.93 -12.36 -10.80
C VAL A 45 34.83 -13.85 -11.14
N THR A 46 35.37 -14.70 -10.27
CA THR A 46 35.15 -16.14 -10.36
C THR A 46 33.70 -16.45 -9.96
N ALA A 47 32.90 -16.84 -10.96
CA ALA A 47 31.58 -17.39 -10.71
C ALA A 47 31.74 -18.73 -9.98
N ALA A 48 31.48 -18.75 -8.66
CA ALA A 48 31.39 -19.99 -7.92
C ALA A 48 30.12 -20.76 -8.36
N PRO A 49 30.24 -21.98 -8.91
CA PRO A 49 29.06 -22.79 -9.24
C PRO A 49 28.36 -23.21 -7.94
N ARG A 50 27.07 -22.86 -7.81
CA ARG A 50 26.18 -23.16 -6.67
C ARG A 50 25.81 -24.66 -6.54
N ARG A 51 26.76 -25.55 -6.82
CA ARG A 51 26.61 -27.02 -6.80
C ARG A 51 27.90 -27.73 -6.33
N ALA A 52 28.55 -27.20 -5.30
CA ALA A 52 29.75 -27.79 -4.71
C ALA A 52 29.68 -27.90 -3.17
N PHE A 53 28.51 -28.23 -2.61
CA PHE A 53 28.37 -28.49 -1.17
C PHE A 53 27.51 -29.73 -0.83
N LEU A 54 27.35 -30.67 -1.75
CA LEU A 54 26.71 -31.96 -1.46
C LEU A 54 27.49 -33.11 -2.09
N GLY A 55 28.72 -33.29 -1.63
CA GLY A 55 29.52 -34.44 -2.01
C GLY A 55 30.80 -34.47 -1.24
N ARG A 56 30.79 -35.15 -0.07
CA ARG A 56 31.88 -35.94 0.54
C ARG A 56 31.72 -36.03 2.06
N LEU A 57 30.91 -36.98 2.51
CA LEU A 57 31.17 -37.74 3.74
C LEU A 57 30.67 -39.17 3.49
N ALA A 58 31.58 -40.03 3.05
CA ALA A 58 31.38 -41.47 2.98
C ALA A 58 32.54 -42.17 3.70
N ALA A 59 32.16 -43.13 4.55
CA ALA A 59 32.99 -44.06 5.34
C ALA A 59 33.75 -43.43 6.53
N SER A 60 33.76 -43.98 7.76
CA SER A 60 33.43 -45.33 8.25
C SER A 60 33.43 -45.33 9.78
N ILE A 61 32.44 -45.92 10.45
CA ILE A 61 32.61 -46.57 11.77
C ILE A 61 31.70 -47.81 11.83
N VAL A 62 32.30 -48.97 12.09
CA VAL A 62 31.63 -50.21 12.51
C VAL A 62 31.71 -50.28 14.04
N ALA A 63 30.57 -50.40 14.73
CA ALA A 63 30.41 -51.20 15.96
C ALA A 63 28.97 -51.15 16.53
N LEU A 64 28.39 -52.36 16.67
CA LEU A 64 27.49 -52.90 17.69
C LEU A 64 26.31 -52.07 18.27
N GLY A 65 25.09 -52.57 17.98
CA GLY A 65 24.05 -52.89 18.98
C GLY A 65 23.45 -51.76 19.83
N ALA A 66 22.29 -51.25 19.43
CA ALA A 66 21.23 -50.76 20.33
C ALA A 66 19.90 -50.63 19.57
N THR A 67 18.80 -51.03 20.19
CA THR A 67 17.42 -50.91 19.72
C THR A 67 16.99 -49.43 19.62
N GLY A 68 17.22 -48.80 18.47
CA GLY A 68 16.78 -47.43 18.18
C GLY A 68 15.61 -47.41 17.19
N ARG A 69 14.45 -46.88 17.60
CA ARG A 69 13.34 -46.55 16.69
C ARG A 69 13.86 -45.56 15.62
N PRO A 70 13.52 -45.72 14.34
CA PRO A 70 13.85 -44.70 13.36
C PRO A 70 13.08 -43.42 13.74
N ALA A 71 13.81 -42.35 14.04
CA ALA A 71 13.24 -41.02 14.08
C ALA A 71 12.78 -40.71 12.65
N ALA A 72 11.46 -40.62 12.45
CA ALA A 72 10.91 -40.14 11.20
C ALA A 72 11.50 -38.75 10.94
N ALA A 73 12.30 -38.64 9.88
CA ALA A 73 12.68 -37.35 9.35
C ALA A 73 11.37 -36.63 9.01
N ALA A 74 11.03 -35.61 9.80
CA ALA A 74 9.96 -34.69 9.47
C ALA A 74 10.39 -33.99 8.17
N GLY A 75 9.92 -34.53 7.06
CA GLY A 75 9.98 -33.85 5.78
C GLY A 75 9.37 -32.49 6.01
N HIS A 76 10.19 -31.44 5.87
CA HIS A 76 9.67 -30.11 5.70
C HIS A 76 8.91 -30.17 4.39
N ALA A 77 7.60 -30.42 4.49
CA ALA A 77 6.69 -30.23 3.39
C ALA A 77 7.00 -28.83 2.87
N SER A 78 7.60 -28.78 1.68
CA SER A 78 7.81 -27.54 0.96
C SER A 78 6.41 -27.13 0.52
N GLY A 79 5.62 -26.62 1.45
CA GLY A 79 4.36 -25.98 1.15
C GLY A 79 4.71 -24.83 0.24
N GLY A 80 4.53 -25.01 -1.06
CA GLY A 80 4.66 -23.94 -2.02
C GLY A 80 3.86 -22.77 -1.48
N SER A 81 4.50 -21.60 -1.38
CA SER A 81 3.76 -20.40 -1.00
C SER A 81 2.55 -20.30 -1.92
N PRO A 82 1.33 -20.10 -1.39
CA PRO A 82 0.15 -19.94 -2.23
C PRO A 82 0.47 -18.92 -3.33
N VAL A 83 0.19 -19.29 -4.59
CA VAL A 83 0.26 -18.33 -5.69
C VAL A 83 -0.63 -17.15 -5.30
N ALA A 84 -0.10 -15.94 -5.46
CA ALA A 84 -0.85 -14.73 -5.14
C ALA A 84 -2.19 -14.73 -5.90
N ASP A 85 -3.28 -14.43 -5.19
CA ASP A 85 -4.59 -14.32 -5.81
C ASP A 85 -4.70 -13.01 -6.60
N ASP A 86 -4.53 -13.13 -7.91
CA ASP A 86 -4.64 -12.02 -8.86
C ASP A 86 -6.01 -11.97 -9.56
N THR A 87 -7.01 -12.73 -9.09
CA THR A 87 -8.35 -12.74 -9.70
C THR A 87 -8.99 -11.35 -9.74
N TRP A 88 -8.61 -10.47 -8.81
CA TRP A 88 -9.03 -9.06 -8.82
C TRP A 88 -8.67 -8.34 -10.13
N THR A 89 -7.58 -8.70 -10.80
CA THR A 89 -7.16 -8.08 -12.06
C THR A 89 -8.16 -8.30 -13.19
N ALA A 90 -8.89 -9.41 -13.18
CA ALA A 90 -9.90 -9.71 -14.18
C ALA A 90 -11.11 -8.75 -14.13
N ARG A 91 -11.31 -8.06 -13.00
CA ARG A 91 -12.35 -7.02 -12.85
C ARG A 91 -11.95 -5.67 -13.44
N LEU A 92 -10.69 -5.49 -13.86
CA LEU A 92 -10.19 -4.25 -14.46
C LEU A 92 -10.52 -4.16 -15.96
N THR A 93 -11.82 -4.11 -16.28
CA THR A 93 -12.34 -4.13 -17.66
C THR A 93 -12.49 -2.75 -18.30
N GLY A 94 -12.24 -1.68 -17.54
CA GLY A 94 -12.41 -0.30 -17.97
C GLY A 94 -11.44 0.13 -19.06
N LYS A 95 -11.89 1.06 -19.89
CA LYS A 95 -11.10 1.74 -20.93
C LYS A 95 -9.96 2.54 -20.33
N HIS A 96 -10.22 3.19 -19.18
CA HIS A 96 -9.20 3.89 -18.42
C HIS A 96 -8.98 3.21 -17.08
N LYS A 97 -7.72 2.90 -16.78
CA LYS A 97 -7.32 2.18 -15.58
C LYS A 97 -6.31 2.99 -14.78
N ALA A 98 -6.53 3.09 -13.48
CA ALA A 98 -5.59 3.76 -12.58
C ALA A 98 -5.43 3.00 -11.27
N VAL A 99 -4.22 3.01 -10.73
CA VAL A 99 -3.91 2.53 -9.38
C VAL A 99 -3.46 3.70 -8.52
N PHE A 100 -4.09 3.86 -7.37
CA PHE A 100 -3.84 4.90 -6.39
C PHE A 100 -3.12 4.29 -5.20
N ASP A 101 -1.86 4.68 -5.00
CA ASP A 101 -1.02 4.14 -3.94
C ASP A 101 -1.01 5.05 -2.71
N ALA A 102 -1.34 4.48 -1.55
CA ALA A 102 -1.35 5.14 -0.25
C ALA A 102 -0.39 4.45 0.73
N PRO A 103 0.87 4.91 0.82
CA PRO A 103 1.77 4.51 1.90
C PRO A 103 1.53 5.24 3.24
N GLU A 104 0.87 6.40 3.21
CA GLU A 104 0.61 7.24 4.38
C GLU A 104 -0.88 7.57 4.49
N VAL A 105 -1.36 7.87 5.70
CA VAL A 105 -2.76 8.27 5.90
C VAL A 105 -3.08 9.55 5.11
N SER A 106 -2.15 10.52 5.09
CA SER A 106 -2.21 11.78 4.31
C SER A 106 -3.61 12.41 4.22
N GLY A 107 -4.32 12.47 5.34
CA GLY A 107 -5.68 13.03 5.39
C GLY A 107 -6.70 12.35 4.47
N GLY A 108 -6.45 11.13 4.00
CA GLY A 108 -7.33 10.40 3.08
C GLY A 108 -7.22 10.83 1.62
N VAL A 109 -6.13 11.51 1.21
CA VAL A 109 -5.93 11.97 -0.19
C VAL A 109 -6.13 10.87 -1.23
N VAL A 110 -5.84 9.60 -0.90
CA VAL A 110 -6.09 8.47 -1.81
C VAL A 110 -7.57 8.30 -2.17
N VAL A 111 -8.47 8.54 -1.21
CA VAL A 111 -9.91 8.46 -1.42
C VAL A 111 -10.36 9.61 -2.33
N ALA A 112 -9.85 10.82 -2.07
CA ALA A 112 -10.10 11.99 -2.91
C ALA A 112 -9.59 11.79 -4.34
N ASN A 113 -8.37 11.31 -4.53
CA ASN A 113 -7.78 11.09 -5.86
C ASN A 113 -8.55 10.04 -6.67
N ALA A 114 -8.93 8.92 -6.05
CA ALA A 114 -9.74 7.90 -6.71
C ALA A 114 -11.12 8.44 -7.08
N TRP A 115 -11.75 9.21 -6.19
CA TRP A 115 -13.02 9.89 -6.51
C TRP A 115 -12.86 10.88 -7.66
N VAL A 116 -11.83 11.72 -7.64
CA VAL A 116 -11.53 12.73 -8.67
C VAL A 116 -11.29 12.08 -10.01
N PHE A 117 -10.60 10.94 -10.06
CA PHE A 117 -10.43 10.17 -11.29
C PHE A 117 -11.78 9.75 -11.87
N LEU A 118 -12.63 9.09 -11.07
CA LEU A 118 -13.94 8.67 -11.56
C LEU A 118 -14.81 9.88 -11.97
N HIS A 119 -14.84 10.93 -11.14
CA HIS A 119 -15.64 12.12 -11.38
C HIS A 119 -15.17 12.91 -12.62
N SER A 120 -13.87 13.10 -12.79
CA SER A 120 -13.34 13.90 -13.90
C SER A 120 -13.51 13.20 -15.24
N TYR A 121 -13.36 11.86 -15.29
CA TYR A 121 -13.60 11.12 -16.53
C TYR A 121 -15.09 11.05 -16.89
N THR A 122 -15.97 10.89 -15.91
CA THR A 122 -17.42 10.89 -16.16
C THR A 122 -17.91 12.26 -16.64
N THR A 123 -17.41 13.36 -16.06
CA THR A 123 -17.80 14.73 -16.45
C THR A 123 -17.11 15.23 -17.71
N ALA A 124 -15.80 15.11 -17.84
CA ALA A 124 -15.05 15.67 -18.96
C ALA A 124 -15.13 14.81 -20.24
N ARG A 125 -15.40 13.51 -20.11
CA ARG A 125 -15.42 12.56 -21.25
C ARG A 125 -16.76 11.86 -21.44
N SER A 126 -17.79 12.22 -20.68
CA SER A 126 -19.13 11.59 -20.73
C SER A 126 -19.08 10.06 -20.63
N LEU A 127 -18.13 9.54 -19.85
CA LEU A 127 -17.98 8.11 -19.58
C LEU A 127 -18.85 7.68 -18.40
N ARG A 128 -19.09 6.38 -18.28
CA ARG A 128 -19.76 5.79 -17.11
C ARG A 128 -18.71 5.15 -16.20
N ASP A 129 -19.07 4.87 -14.94
CA ASP A 129 -18.18 4.16 -14.02
C ASP A 129 -17.72 2.80 -14.59
N ALA A 130 -18.57 2.10 -15.34
CA ALA A 130 -18.22 0.85 -16.02
C ALA A 130 -17.17 1.00 -17.14
N ASP A 131 -16.92 2.21 -17.64
CA ASP A 131 -15.84 2.50 -18.60
C ASP A 131 -14.50 2.76 -17.90
N LEU A 132 -14.47 2.77 -16.56
CA LEU A 132 -13.31 3.08 -15.73
C LEU A 132 -12.97 1.89 -14.84
N SER A 133 -11.70 1.73 -14.49
CA SER A 133 -11.31 0.84 -13.39
C SER A 133 -10.28 1.52 -12.51
N ALA A 134 -10.56 1.53 -11.22
CA ALA A 134 -9.66 2.10 -10.23
C ALA A 134 -9.31 1.03 -9.19
N VAL A 135 -8.05 1.05 -8.78
CA VAL A 135 -7.52 0.24 -7.68
C VAL A 135 -6.98 1.18 -6.63
N VAL A 136 -7.38 1.01 -5.39
CA VAL A 136 -6.79 1.72 -4.25
C VAL A 136 -5.93 0.72 -3.48
N VAL A 137 -4.64 1.02 -3.34
CA VAL A 137 -3.69 0.18 -2.58
C VAL A 137 -3.31 0.90 -1.30
N ILE A 138 -3.67 0.29 -0.17
CA ILE A 138 -3.41 0.81 1.18
C ILE A 138 -2.25 0.03 1.79
N ARG A 139 -1.14 0.71 2.07
CA ARG A 139 0.09 0.09 2.57
C ARG A 139 0.81 0.94 3.60
N HIS A 140 1.88 0.39 4.18
CA HIS A 140 2.75 1.10 5.12
C HIS A 140 1.93 1.70 6.29
N ALA A 141 2.08 2.99 6.57
CA ALA A 141 1.44 3.68 7.68
C ALA A 141 -0.06 3.96 7.43
N ALA A 142 -0.51 3.88 6.16
CA ALA A 142 -1.93 3.96 5.83
C ALA A 142 -2.72 2.71 6.23
N ILE A 143 -2.07 1.60 6.59
CA ILE A 143 -2.77 0.32 6.80
C ILE A 143 -3.95 0.36 7.77
N PRO A 144 -4.02 1.22 8.82
CA PRO A 144 -5.21 1.24 9.66
C PRO A 144 -6.51 1.64 8.94
N LEU A 145 -6.44 2.25 7.74
CA LEU A 145 -7.61 2.58 6.91
C LEU A 145 -8.39 1.33 6.46
N VAL A 146 -7.78 0.15 6.50
CA VAL A 146 -8.43 -1.11 6.09
C VAL A 146 -9.31 -1.71 7.19
N LEU A 147 -9.30 -1.14 8.39
CA LEU A 147 -10.03 -1.65 9.56
C LEU A 147 -11.34 -0.91 9.77
N ASP A 148 -12.33 -1.59 10.36
CA ASP A 148 -13.60 -0.99 10.74
C ASP A 148 -13.51 -0.08 11.99
N ASP A 149 -14.65 0.53 12.33
CA ASP A 149 -14.77 1.44 13.48
C ASP A 149 -14.49 0.75 14.82
N ALA A 150 -14.82 -0.54 14.94
CA ALA A 150 -14.63 -1.30 16.17
C ALA A 150 -13.14 -1.42 16.51
N MET A 151 -12.29 -1.69 15.53
CA MET A 151 -10.84 -1.73 15.73
C MET A 151 -10.23 -0.34 15.94
N TRP A 152 -10.75 0.68 15.26
CA TRP A 152 -10.34 2.06 15.50
C TRP A 152 -10.60 2.49 16.95
N ALA A 153 -11.76 2.14 17.49
CA ALA A 153 -12.09 2.37 18.87
C ALA A 153 -11.22 1.52 19.80
N LYS A 154 -11.22 0.19 19.64
CA LYS A 154 -10.53 -0.74 20.54
C LYS A 154 -9.04 -0.42 20.69
N TYR A 155 -8.38 -0.09 19.57
CA TYR A 155 -6.95 0.05 19.51
C TYR A 155 -6.43 1.49 19.46
N ASP A 156 -7.27 2.49 19.73
CA ASP A 156 -6.90 3.91 19.75
C ASP A 156 -6.20 4.37 18.47
N VAL A 157 -6.64 3.85 17.32
CA VAL A 157 -5.97 4.06 16.03
C VAL A 157 -5.82 5.55 15.72
N GLY A 158 -6.87 6.35 15.90
CA GLY A 158 -6.80 7.80 15.64
C GLY A 158 -5.79 8.51 16.53
N ARG A 159 -5.62 8.10 17.79
CA ARG A 159 -4.60 8.67 18.67
C ARG A 159 -3.19 8.34 18.18
N HIS A 160 -2.94 7.09 17.79
CA HIS A 160 -1.63 6.65 17.29
C HIS A 160 -1.30 7.26 15.91
N ALA A 161 -2.31 7.42 15.05
CA ALA A 161 -2.19 8.08 13.75
C ALA A 161 -2.23 9.62 13.84
N LYS A 162 -2.35 10.19 15.05
CA LYS A 162 -2.53 11.63 15.29
C LYS A 162 -3.66 12.25 14.46
N LEU A 163 -4.73 11.49 14.26
CA LEU A 163 -5.89 11.87 13.48
C LEU A 163 -7.06 12.24 14.40
N LYS A 164 -7.61 13.44 14.19
CA LYS A 164 -8.85 13.88 14.84
C LYS A 164 -10.05 13.57 13.96
N ASP A 165 -11.16 13.22 14.59
CA ASP A 165 -12.44 13.13 13.91
C ASP A 165 -12.91 14.54 13.51
N PRO A 166 -13.20 14.80 12.22
CA PRO A 166 -13.62 16.11 11.76
C PRO A 166 -14.94 16.56 12.39
N ALA A 167 -15.83 15.64 12.74
CA ALA A 167 -17.12 15.95 13.35
C ALA A 167 -16.98 16.31 14.83
N THR A 168 -16.20 15.53 15.60
CA THR A 168 -16.12 15.71 17.07
C THR A 168 -14.92 16.51 17.55
N LYS A 169 -13.93 16.74 16.67
CA LYS A 169 -12.62 17.37 16.96
C LYS A 169 -11.78 16.66 18.04
N LYS A 170 -12.19 15.46 18.47
CA LYS A 170 -11.45 14.57 19.38
C LYS A 170 -10.62 13.57 18.58
N TRP A 171 -9.76 12.79 19.25
CA TRP A 171 -9.06 11.68 18.58
C TRP A 171 -10.08 10.75 17.91
N ALA A 172 -9.80 10.38 16.68
CA ALA A 172 -10.73 9.53 15.92
C ALA A 172 -10.83 8.15 16.57
N ARG A 173 -12.06 7.77 16.93
CA ARG A 173 -12.42 6.44 17.45
C ARG A 173 -13.16 5.60 16.42
N ARG A 174 -13.40 6.15 15.23
CA ARG A 174 -13.99 5.51 14.06
C ARG A 174 -13.06 5.70 12.87
N ASN A 175 -13.17 4.85 11.87
CA ASN A 175 -12.47 5.03 10.60
C ASN A 175 -13.18 6.10 9.78
N VAL A 176 -12.71 7.35 9.89
CA VAL A 176 -13.29 8.51 9.20
C VAL A 176 -13.20 8.43 7.66
N PHE A 177 -12.42 7.48 7.14
CA PHE A 177 -12.27 7.24 5.70
C PHE A 177 -13.11 6.06 5.20
N TRP A 178 -13.63 5.22 6.10
CA TRP A 178 -14.40 4.03 5.73
C TRP A 178 -15.82 4.40 5.32
N LYS A 179 -16.56 5.05 6.22
CA LYS A 179 -17.94 5.50 6.02
C LYS A 179 -18.12 6.93 6.54
N ALA A 180 -19.02 7.66 5.91
CA ALA A 180 -19.37 8.99 6.37
C ALA A 180 -20.11 8.90 7.70
N ALA A 181 -19.94 9.92 8.54
CA ALA A 181 -20.72 10.02 9.75
C ALA A 181 -22.18 10.31 9.40
N VAL A 182 -23.11 9.90 10.27
CA VAL A 182 -24.52 10.29 10.15
C VAL A 182 -24.59 11.82 10.14
N GLY A 183 -25.21 12.39 9.08
CA GLY A 183 -25.33 13.83 8.88
C GLY A 183 -24.13 14.52 8.23
N ASP A 184 -23.11 13.77 7.78
CA ASP A 184 -21.96 14.30 7.03
C ASP A 184 -22.10 14.04 5.52
N ASP A 185 -23.18 14.58 4.94
CA ASP A 185 -23.53 14.37 3.53
C ASP A 185 -22.46 14.90 2.56
N ALA A 186 -21.75 15.97 2.97
CA ALA A 186 -20.67 16.56 2.19
C ALA A 186 -19.52 15.57 1.94
N ASN A 187 -19.24 14.69 2.91
CA ASN A 187 -18.19 13.68 2.79
C ASN A 187 -18.69 12.31 2.34
N ALA A 188 -20.00 12.11 2.15
CA ALA A 188 -20.58 10.81 1.80
C ALA A 188 -19.93 10.17 0.56
N ALA A 189 -19.58 10.98 -0.44
CA ALA A 189 -18.93 10.53 -1.67
C ALA A 189 -17.42 10.25 -1.51
N TYR A 190 -16.79 10.77 -0.46
CA TYR A 190 -15.34 10.71 -0.20
C TYR A 190 -15.00 9.64 0.83
N THR A 191 -15.51 8.42 0.62
CA THR A 191 -15.28 7.29 1.51
C THR A 191 -14.87 6.04 0.74
N LEU A 192 -14.14 5.14 1.39
CA LEU A 192 -13.77 3.84 0.83
C LEU A 192 -15.02 3.01 0.49
N ASP A 193 -16.08 3.10 1.30
CA ASP A 193 -17.36 2.44 1.00
C ASP A 193 -18.03 3.00 -0.27
N ALA A 194 -18.07 4.33 -0.42
CA ALA A 194 -18.60 4.96 -1.63
C ALA A 194 -17.80 4.62 -2.88
N LEU A 195 -16.47 4.56 -2.79
CA LEU A 195 -15.61 4.11 -3.89
C LEU A 195 -15.87 2.65 -4.24
N ARG A 196 -15.93 1.77 -3.23
CA ARG A 196 -16.25 0.35 -3.42
C ARG A 196 -17.60 0.16 -4.11
N ALA A 197 -18.62 0.91 -3.70
CA ALA A 197 -19.94 0.88 -4.31
C ALA A 197 -19.94 1.29 -5.80
N ARG A 198 -18.95 2.07 -6.23
CA ARG A 198 -18.71 2.45 -7.63
C ARG A 198 -17.80 1.46 -8.38
N GLY A 199 -17.47 0.32 -7.78
CA GLY A 199 -16.64 -0.72 -8.42
C GLY A 199 -15.13 -0.53 -8.27
N VAL A 200 -14.67 0.39 -7.40
CA VAL A 200 -13.25 0.51 -7.09
C VAL A 200 -12.78 -0.72 -6.31
N ILE A 201 -11.67 -1.31 -6.75
CA ILE A 201 -11.04 -2.44 -6.06
C ILE A 201 -10.20 -1.90 -4.91
N LEU A 202 -10.42 -2.41 -3.71
CA LEU A 202 -9.68 -2.01 -2.51
C LEU A 202 -8.70 -3.12 -2.11
N LEU A 203 -7.40 -2.81 -2.09
CA LEU A 203 -6.34 -3.75 -1.74
C LEU A 203 -5.57 -3.29 -0.50
N GLY A 204 -5.39 -4.21 0.45
CA GLY A 204 -4.55 -4.03 1.64
C GLY A 204 -3.21 -4.75 1.52
N CYS A 205 -2.15 -4.17 2.09
CA CYS A 205 -0.84 -4.80 2.16
C CYS A 205 -0.76 -5.80 3.34
N GLU A 206 -0.70 -7.10 3.06
CA GLU A 206 -0.59 -8.15 4.09
C GLU A 206 0.65 -7.97 5.00
N LEU A 207 1.79 -7.55 4.44
CA LEU A 207 2.98 -7.25 5.25
C LEU A 207 2.78 -6.08 6.22
N ALA A 208 1.98 -5.08 5.83
CA ALA A 208 1.66 -3.96 6.70
C ALA A 208 0.67 -4.38 7.80
N VAL A 209 -0.30 -5.25 7.47
CA VAL A 209 -1.19 -5.87 8.48
C VAL A 209 -0.35 -6.64 9.51
N LYS A 210 0.59 -7.48 9.07
CA LYS A 210 1.51 -8.21 9.96
C LYS A 210 2.34 -7.27 10.86
N ARG A 211 2.87 -6.17 10.32
CA ARG A 211 3.56 -5.15 11.14
C ARG A 211 2.65 -4.50 12.16
N MET A 212 1.42 -4.16 11.76
CA MET A 212 0.41 -3.61 12.66
C MET A 212 0.10 -4.60 13.78
N ILE A 213 -0.18 -5.87 13.47
CA ILE A 213 -0.40 -6.95 14.44
C ILE A 213 0.71 -6.99 15.49
N GLY A 214 1.98 -7.02 15.06
CA GLY A 214 3.12 -7.05 15.99
C GLY A 214 3.19 -5.80 16.88
N SER A 215 2.89 -4.62 16.32
CA SER A 215 2.83 -3.38 17.10
C SER A 215 1.69 -3.36 18.12
N ILE A 216 0.49 -3.83 17.74
CA ILE A 216 -0.67 -3.95 18.62
C ILE A 216 -0.39 -4.95 19.73
N ALA A 217 0.01 -6.18 19.37
CA ALA A 217 0.32 -7.25 20.31
C ALA A 217 1.30 -6.79 21.39
N LYS A 218 2.39 -6.11 20.98
CA LYS A 218 3.38 -5.57 21.91
C LYS A 218 2.82 -4.51 22.87
N ARG A 219 2.00 -3.58 22.40
CA ARG A 219 1.50 -2.48 23.26
C ARG A 219 0.34 -2.88 24.16
N THR A 220 -0.38 -3.95 23.81
CA THR A 220 -1.52 -4.45 24.59
C THR A 220 -1.23 -5.74 25.34
N ASP A 221 0.00 -6.24 25.28
CA ASP A 221 0.42 -7.53 25.86
C ASP A 221 -0.49 -8.71 25.44
N GLN A 222 -0.89 -8.72 24.16
CA GLN A 222 -1.77 -9.76 23.60
C GLN A 222 -0.98 -10.69 22.66
N PRO A 223 -1.38 -11.98 22.52
CA PRO A 223 -0.76 -12.88 21.57
C PRO A 223 -0.92 -12.37 20.12
N PRO A 224 0.16 -12.31 19.31
CA PRO A 224 0.07 -11.86 17.91
C PRO A 224 -0.93 -12.65 17.05
N ALA A 225 -1.12 -13.94 17.34
CA ALA A 225 -2.11 -14.77 16.64
C ALA A 225 -3.54 -14.28 16.89
N ALA A 226 -3.92 -14.05 18.16
CA ALA A 226 -5.26 -13.58 18.53
C ALA A 226 -5.56 -12.19 17.95
N VAL A 227 -4.60 -11.26 18.03
CA VAL A 227 -4.71 -9.94 17.38
C VAL A 227 -4.84 -10.10 15.87
N GLY A 228 -4.08 -11.02 15.27
CA GLY A 228 -4.12 -11.26 13.83
C GLY A 228 -5.43 -11.82 13.32
N GLU A 229 -6.08 -12.71 14.09
CA GLU A 229 -7.42 -13.20 13.78
C GLU A 229 -8.45 -12.07 13.89
N GLU A 230 -8.38 -11.29 14.97
CA GLU A 230 -9.31 -10.18 15.18
C GLU A 230 -9.19 -9.11 14.09
N LEU A 231 -7.99 -8.62 13.79
CA LEU A 231 -7.82 -7.59 12.76
C LEU A 231 -8.30 -8.06 11.38
N ARG A 232 -8.17 -9.35 11.07
CA ARG A 232 -8.66 -9.92 9.80
C ARG A 232 -10.18 -10.08 9.79
N ALA A 233 -10.79 -10.40 10.92
CA ALA A 233 -12.25 -10.43 11.06
C ALA A 233 -12.88 -9.03 10.94
N HIS A 234 -12.10 -7.99 11.23
CA HIS A 234 -12.53 -6.59 11.22
C HIS A 234 -11.94 -5.76 10.05
N LEU A 235 -11.57 -6.42 8.96
CA LEU A 235 -11.29 -5.72 7.70
C LEU A 235 -12.58 -5.12 7.16
N ILE A 236 -12.49 -3.94 6.57
CA ILE A 236 -13.62 -3.32 5.89
C ILE A 236 -14.13 -4.26 4.78
N PRO A 237 -15.45 -4.47 4.66
CA PRO A 237 -15.97 -5.43 3.70
C PRO A 237 -15.57 -5.07 2.25
N GLY A 238 -15.29 -6.08 1.43
CA GLY A 238 -14.86 -5.92 0.04
C GLY A 238 -13.40 -5.50 -0.17
N LEU A 239 -12.62 -5.35 0.90
CA LEU A 239 -11.17 -5.25 0.82
C LEU A 239 -10.55 -6.65 0.67
N GLU A 240 -9.60 -6.77 -0.25
CA GLU A 240 -8.79 -7.97 -0.44
C GLU A 240 -7.34 -7.72 -0.02
N LEU A 241 -6.66 -8.71 0.55
CA LEU A 241 -5.27 -8.58 0.97
C LEU A 241 -4.34 -9.10 -0.13
N ALA A 242 -3.49 -8.21 -0.64
CA ALA A 242 -2.40 -8.59 -1.53
C ALA A 242 -1.17 -9.02 -0.71
N PRO A 243 -0.31 -9.91 -1.25
CA PRO A 243 0.93 -10.33 -0.57
C PRO A 243 1.78 -9.15 -0.07
N SER A 244 1.83 -8.07 -0.85
CA SER A 244 2.30 -6.77 -0.41
C SER A 244 1.65 -5.64 -1.21
N GLY A 245 1.67 -4.42 -0.69
CA GLY A 245 1.20 -3.25 -1.41
C GLY A 245 2.06 -2.92 -2.64
N ILE A 246 3.38 -3.18 -2.59
CA ILE A 246 4.25 -3.00 -3.75
C ILE A 246 3.86 -4.00 -4.85
N TYR A 247 3.64 -5.26 -4.50
CA TYR A 247 3.15 -6.27 -5.42
C TYR A 247 1.82 -5.85 -6.07
N ALA A 248 0.85 -5.37 -5.27
CA ALA A 248 -0.43 -4.90 -5.81
C ALA A 248 -0.25 -3.75 -6.81
N VAL A 249 0.61 -2.77 -6.50
CA VAL A 249 0.89 -1.63 -7.38
C VAL A 249 1.60 -2.05 -8.66
N THR A 250 2.60 -2.94 -8.58
CA THR A 250 3.29 -3.43 -9.78
C THR A 250 2.36 -4.28 -10.62
N ARG A 251 1.57 -5.15 -10.00
CA ARG A 251 0.61 -6.00 -10.69
C ARG A 251 -0.48 -5.21 -11.40
N ALA A 252 -0.98 -4.14 -10.77
CA ALA A 252 -1.93 -3.23 -11.41
C ALA A 252 -1.34 -2.57 -12.66
N GLN A 253 -0.07 -2.15 -12.61
CA GLN A 253 0.61 -1.57 -13.76
C GLN A 253 0.83 -2.58 -14.89
N GLU A 254 1.20 -3.83 -14.56
CA GLU A 254 1.36 -4.91 -15.55
C GLU A 254 0.07 -5.20 -16.32
N VAL A 255 -1.10 -4.96 -15.71
CA VAL A 255 -2.41 -5.09 -16.38
C VAL A 255 -2.93 -3.75 -16.92
N GLY A 256 -2.06 -2.76 -17.08
CA GLY A 256 -2.33 -1.51 -17.79
C GLY A 256 -2.91 -0.37 -16.96
N CYS A 257 -2.80 -0.40 -15.63
CA CYS A 257 -3.16 0.76 -14.80
C CYS A 257 -2.08 1.84 -14.86
N SER A 258 -2.51 3.10 -15.00
CA SER A 258 -1.65 4.26 -14.73
C SER A 258 -1.42 4.41 -13.23
N TYR A 259 -0.20 4.76 -12.83
CA TYR A 259 0.15 4.93 -11.41
C TYR A 259 -0.11 6.36 -10.91
N VAL A 260 -0.75 6.47 -9.74
CA VAL A 260 -0.97 7.73 -9.03
C VAL A 260 -0.48 7.59 -7.59
N ARG A 261 0.54 8.37 -7.23
CA ARG A 261 1.00 8.49 -5.84
C ARG A 261 0.04 9.37 -5.04
N SER A 262 -0.51 8.85 -3.95
CA SER A 262 -1.48 9.57 -3.10
C SER A 262 -0.91 9.77 -1.69
N THR A 263 -0.03 10.77 -1.55
CA THR A 263 0.65 11.11 -0.28
C THR A 263 0.83 12.59 -0.10
#